data_AF-A0A0M0C1P5-F1
#
_entry.id   AF-A0A0M0C1P5-F1
#
_cell.length_a   1.000
_cell.length_b   1.000
_cell.length_c   1.000
_cell.angle_alpha   90.00
_cell.angle_beta   90.00
_cell.angle_gamma   90.00
#
_symmetry.space_group_name_H-M   'P 1'
#
loop_
_entity.id
_entity.type
_entity.pdbx_description
1 polymer ?
#
loop_
_entity_poly.entity_id
_entity_poly.type
_entity_poly.pdbx_seq_one_letter_code
_entity_poly.pdbx_strand_id
1 'polypeptide(L)' 'MIVSKLPDISTTVAGMQALFAGVAMGGAAAAASLGISYCGPALMTAAVEKPESYATNILGVVLSEALAIYGLLIAFMLVP' A
#
# COMPACT_ATOMS: atom_id res chain seq x y z
N MET A 1 15.22 0.43 -7.00
CA MET A 1 15.65 -0.26 -5.76
C MET A 1 15.25 -1.72 -5.72
N ILE A 2 14.00 -2.11 -6.04
CA ILE A 2 13.67 -3.54 -6.24
C ILE A 2 14.17 -4.05 -7.60
N VAL A 3 13.99 -3.29 -8.68
CA VAL A 3 14.45 -3.69 -10.03
C VAL A 3 15.97 -3.84 -10.13
N SER A 4 16.75 -3.16 -9.28
CA SER A 4 18.21 -3.33 -9.23
C SER A 4 18.64 -4.70 -8.68
N LYS A 5 17.73 -5.45 -8.04
CA LYS A 5 17.97 -6.81 -7.54
C LYS A 5 17.70 -7.91 -8.56
N LEU A 6 17.26 -7.54 -9.76
CA LEU A 6 17.02 -8.50 -10.86
C LEU A 6 18.22 -9.41 -11.18
N PRO A 7 19.49 -8.96 -11.12
CA PRO A 7 20.64 -9.82 -11.36
C PRO A 7 20.82 -10.93 -10.30
N ASP A 8 20.36 -10.69 -9.07
CA ASP A 8 20.50 -11.63 -7.94
C ASP A 8 19.46 -12.78 -8.03
N ILE A 9 18.46 -12.66 -8.92
CA ILE A 9 17.42 -13.66 -9.17
C ILE A 9 17.94 -14.74 -10.13
N SER A 10 18.87 -15.54 -9.65
CA SER A 10 19.50 -16.61 -10.46
C SER A 10 18.84 -17.99 -10.25
N THR A 11 18.14 -18.19 -9.13
CA THR A 11 17.51 -19.48 -8.78
C THR A 11 16.00 -19.45 -8.98
N THR A 12 15.40 -20.62 -9.25
CA THR A 12 13.94 -20.76 -9.36
C THR A 12 13.23 -20.34 -8.08
N VAL A 13 13.85 -20.56 -6.92
CA VAL A 13 13.32 -20.14 -5.62
C VAL A 13 13.27 -18.61 -5.51
N ALA A 14 14.36 -17.92 -5.87
CA ALA A 14 14.41 -16.46 -5.90
C ALA A 14 13.39 -15.87 -6.90
N GLY A 15 13.20 -16.52 -8.05
CA GLY A 15 12.18 -16.11 -9.03
C GLY A 15 10.76 -16.21 -8.47
N MET A 16 10.46 -17.29 -7.75
CA MET A 16 9.17 -17.48 -7.08
C MET A 16 8.95 -16.45 -5.96
N GLN A 17 9.99 -16.13 -5.18
CA GLN A 17 9.93 -15.08 -4.15
C GLN A 17 9.62 -13.71 -4.74
N ALA A 18 10.24 -13.36 -5.87
CA ALA A 18 9.97 -12.09 -6.56
C ALA A 18 8.52 -12.00 -7.09
N LEU A 19 7.97 -13.11 -7.59
CA LEU A 19 6.56 -13.18 -7.99
C LEU A 19 5.64 -12.94 -6.78
N PHE A 20 5.86 -13.64 -5.68
CA PHE A 20 5.07 -13.48 -4.45
C PHE A 20 5.20 -12.09 -3.84
N ALA A 21 6.37 -11.45 -3.96
CA ALA A 21 6.57 -10.07 -3.53
C ALA A 21 5.68 -9.10 -4.32
N GLY A 22 5.58 -9.30 -5.64
CA GLY A 22 4.68 -8.53 -6.51
C GLY A 22 3.21 -8.74 -6.16
N VAL A 23 2.80 -9.98 -5.89
CA VAL A 23 1.42 -10.31 -5.49
C VAL A 23 1.08 -9.70 -4.12
N ALA A 24 1.98 -9.78 -3.15
CA ALA A 24 1.79 -9.20 -1.82
C ALA A 24 1.63 -7.67 -1.88
N MET A 25 2.49 -7.00 -2.64
CA MET A 25 2.40 -5.54 -2.85
C MET A 25 1.12 -5.15 -3.59
N GLY A 26 0.83 -5.81 -4.72
CA GLY A 26 -0.34 -5.51 -5.55
C GLY A 26 -1.66 -5.77 -4.82
N GLY A 27 -1.75 -6.88 -4.08
CA GLY A 27 -2.92 -7.21 -3.27
C GLY A 27 -3.15 -6.21 -2.13
N ALA A 28 -2.09 -5.82 -1.43
CA ALA A 28 -2.18 -4.81 -0.38
C ALA A 28 -2.57 -3.43 -0.92
N ALA A 29 -2.01 -3.02 -2.07
CA ALA A 29 -2.37 -1.77 -2.73
C ALA A 29 -3.82 -1.76 -3.21
N ALA A 30 -4.30 -2.88 -3.76
CA ALA A 30 -5.71 -3.04 -4.13
C ALA A 30 -6.63 -2.86 -2.91
N ALA A 31 -6.34 -3.53 -1.80
CA ALA A 31 -7.09 -3.39 -0.56
C ALA A 31 -7.06 -1.94 -0.02
N ALA A 32 -5.90 -1.30 -0.01
CA ALA A 32 -5.74 0.09 0.42
C ALA A 32 -6.57 1.06 -0.45
N SER A 33 -6.54 0.90 -1.77
CA SER A 33 -7.28 1.76 -2.71
C SER A 33 -8.79 1.70 -2.51
N LEU A 34 -9.34 0.54 -2.13
CA LEU A 34 -10.76 0.40 -1.82
C LEU A 34 -11.14 1.18 -0.57
N GLY A 35 -10.33 1.12 0.48
CA GLY A 35 -10.56 1.90 1.70
C GLY A 35 -10.44 3.40 1.46
N ILE A 36 -9.44 3.85 0.68
CA ILE A 36 -9.28 5.26 0.31
C ILE A 36 -10.46 5.75 -0.52
N SER A 37 -10.93 4.96 -1.49
CA SER A 37 -12.06 5.30 -2.35
C SER A 37 -13.37 5.47 -1.56
N TYR A 38 -13.56 4.70 -0.50
CA TYR A 38 -14.71 4.83 0.39
C TYR A 38 -14.61 6.02 1.33
N CYS A 39 -13.44 6.28 1.93
CA CYS A 39 -13.26 7.36 2.90
C CYS A 39 -13.11 8.74 2.23
N GLY A 40 -12.56 8.81 1.03
CA GLY A 40 -12.27 10.07 0.32
C GLY A 40 -13.48 11.00 0.15
N PRO A 41 -14.63 10.53 -0.35
CA PRO A 41 -15.83 11.36 -0.50
C PRO A 41 -16.36 11.89 0.84
N ALA A 42 -16.42 11.03 1.86
CA ALA A 42 -16.87 11.40 3.20
C ALA A 42 -15.95 12.46 3.85
N LEU A 43 -14.65 12.40 3.55
CA LEU A 43 -13.69 13.40 4.00
C LEU A 43 -13.90 14.75 3.36
N MET A 44 -14.13 14.79 2.04
CA MET A 44 -14.40 16.04 1.33
C MET A 44 -15.66 16.72 1.86
N THR A 45 -16.74 15.97 2.09
CA THR A 45 -17.98 16.53 2.63
C THR A 45 -17.78 17.06 4.05
N ALA A 46 -17.11 16.29 4.91
CA ALA A 46 -16.86 16.70 6.30
C ALA A 46 -15.91 17.92 6.39
N ALA A 47 -14.95 18.06 5.47
CA ALA A 47 -14.05 19.20 5.40
C ALA A 47 -14.78 20.51 5.03
N VAL A 48 -15.85 20.43 4.23
CA VAL A 48 -16.69 21.60 3.89
C VAL A 48 -17.60 21.99 5.05
N GLU A 49 -18.21 21.01 5.74
CA GLU A 49 -19.12 21.28 6.86
C GLU A 49 -18.40 21.77 8.12
N LYS A 50 -17.28 21.13 8.48
CA LYS A 50 -16.52 21.39 9.71
C LYS A 50 -15.01 21.33 9.44
N PRO A 51 -14.41 22.43 8.96
CA PRO A 51 -12.99 22.44 8.59
C PRO A 51 -12.05 22.13 9.76
N GLU A 52 -12.44 22.46 10.99
CA GLU A 52 -11.72 22.11 12.22
C GLU A 52 -11.60 20.59 12.48
N SER A 53 -12.48 19.76 11.89
CA SER A 53 -12.43 18.30 12.04
C SER A 53 -11.49 17.60 11.05
N TYR A 54 -10.89 18.35 10.11
CA TYR A 54 -10.06 17.80 9.04
C TYR A 54 -8.95 16.86 9.54
N ALA A 55 -8.22 17.28 10.58
CA ALA A 55 -7.09 16.53 11.12
C ALA A 55 -7.51 15.16 11.69
N THR A 56 -8.69 15.07 12.31
CA THR A 56 -9.20 13.80 12.83
C THR A 56 -9.73 12.93 11.70
N ASN A 57 -10.41 13.54 10.72
CA ASN A 57 -11.04 12.77 9.65
C ASN A 57 -9.99 12.16 8.71
N ILE A 58 -8.92 12.89 8.36
CA ILE A 58 -7.89 12.39 7.43
C ILE A 58 -7.19 11.11 7.92
N LEU A 59 -7.26 10.83 9.22
CA LEU A 59 -6.75 9.61 9.81
C LEU A 59 -7.35 8.35 9.17
N GLY A 60 -8.60 8.39 8.70
CA GLY A 60 -9.22 7.28 7.98
C GLY A 60 -8.48 6.92 6.69
N VAL A 61 -8.06 7.92 5.90
CA VAL A 61 -7.27 7.70 4.68
C VAL A 61 -5.85 7.27 5.00
N VAL A 62 -5.22 7.87 6.02
CA VAL A 62 -3.85 7.51 6.43
C VAL A 62 -3.78 6.06 6.92
N LEU A 63 -4.78 5.60 7.68
CA LEU A 63 -4.87 4.20 8.11
C LEU A 63 -5.09 3.25 6.93
N SER A 64 -5.83 3.67 5.90
CA SER A 64 -6.01 2.88 4.68
C SER A 64 -4.72 2.79 3.86
N GLU A 65 -3.96 3.89 3.75
CA GLU A 65 -2.63 3.92 3.10
C GLU A 65 -1.62 2.99 3.80
N ALA A 66 -1.69 2.85 5.12
CA ALA A 66 -0.77 1.99 5.87
C ALA A 66 -0.78 0.53 5.38
N LEU A 67 -1.92 0.02 4.88
CA LEU A 67 -1.98 -1.32 4.27
C LEU A 67 -1.03 -1.45 3.07
N ALA A 68 -0.99 -0.45 2.18
CA ALA A 68 -0.11 -0.46 1.01
C ALA A 68 1.37 -0.40 1.44
N ILE A 69 1.69 0.42 2.45
CA ILE A 69 3.06 0.52 2.98
C ILE A 69 3.52 -0.82 3.57
N TYR A 70 2.65 -1.54 4.29
CA TYR A 70 2.98 -2.87 4.77
C TYR A 70 3.19 -3.89 3.64
N GLY A 71 2.37 -3.83 2.58
CA GLY A 71 2.58 -4.66 1.39
C GLY A 71 3.93 -4.40 0.70
N LEU A 72 4.31 -3.13 0.60
CA LEU A 72 5.62 -2.72 0.09
C LEU A 72 6.76 -3.21 0.99
N LEU A 73 6.62 -3.11 2.31
CA LEU A 73 7.62 -3.58 3.27
C LEU A 73 7.84 -5.10 3.12
N ILE A 74 6.76 -5.87 3.03
CA ILE A 74 6.84 -7.33 2.85
C ILE A 74 7.54 -7.66 1.52
N ALA A 75 7.25 -6.93 0.45
CA ALA A 75 7.93 -7.12 -0.83
C ALA A 75 9.44 -6.88 -0.70
N PHE A 76 9.87 -5.87 0.06
CA PHE A 76 11.29 -5.63 0.34
C PHE A 76 11.95 -6.72 1.19
N MET A 77 11.21 -7.33 2.12
CA MET A 77 11.74 -8.42 2.94
C MET A 77 11.85 -9.75 2.16
N LEU A 78 11.04 -9.91 1.12
CA LEU A 78 10.95 -11.16 0.35
C LEU A 78 11.88 -11.19 -0.87
N VAL A 79 12.14 -10.04 -1.49
CA VAL A 79 13.09 -9.93 -2.60
C VAL A 79 14.53 -9.96 -2.04
N PRO A 80 15.41 -10.83 -2.55
CA PRO A 80 16.80 -10.93 -2.11
C PRO A 80 17.69 -9.73 -2.50
#